data_AF-A0A7V3KXV7-F1
#
_entry.id   AF-A0A7V3KXV7-F1
#
_cell.length_a   1.000
_cell.length_b   1.000
_cell.length_c   1.000
_cell.angle_alpha   90.00
_cell.angle_beta   90.00
_cell.angle_gamma   90.00
#
_symmetry.space_group_name_H-M   'P 1'
#
loop_
_entity.id
_entity.type
_entity.pdbx_description
1 polymer ?
#
loop_
_entity_poly.entity_id
_entity_poly.type
_entity_poly.pdbx_seq_one_letter_code
_entity_poly.pdbx_strand_id
1 'polypeptide(L)'
;MASAAEFLAQKAIQEIEKWLREEGAFAPPRLAIKFCGGCNPAYERSDVAQIIEESLPNVRWVSADAEADLLIIINGCNSSCAQRPEIEEKGRFCLAIREDGVSKIYRSKG
;
A
#
# COMPACT_ATOMS: atom_id res chain seq x y z
N MET A 1 10.52 -14.53 16.04
CA MET A 1 9.12 -14.25 15.65
C MET A 1 9.18 -13.06 14.71
N ALA A 2 8.50 -13.12 13.57
CA ALA A 2 8.45 -11.97 12.67
C ALA A 2 7.76 -10.79 13.37
N SER A 3 8.25 -9.58 13.17
CA SER A 3 7.61 -8.37 13.70
C SER A 3 6.24 -8.16 13.07
N ALA A 4 5.38 -7.35 13.71
CA ALA A 4 4.10 -6.97 13.12
C ALA A 4 4.30 -6.31 11.74
N ALA A 5 5.35 -5.51 11.58
CA ALA A 5 5.70 -4.88 10.31
C ALA A 5 6.07 -5.91 9.22
N GLU A 6 6.90 -6.90 9.55
CA GLU A 6 7.28 -7.95 8.60
C GLU A 6 6.06 -8.76 8.14
N PHE A 7 5.17 -9.11 9.07
CA PHE A 7 3.95 -9.85 8.74
C PHE A 7 3.01 -9.07 7.82
N LEU A 8 2.80 -7.78 8.11
CA LEU A 8 1.96 -6.89 7.29
C LEU A 8 2.57 -6.67 5.91
N ALA A 9 3.89 -6.45 5.84
CA ALA A 9 4.61 -6.28 4.58
C ALA A 9 4.52 -7.55 3.71
N GLN A 10 4.75 -8.73 4.27
CA GLN A 10 4.64 -9.99 3.53
C GLN A 10 3.25 -10.21 2.94
N LYS A 11 2.18 -9.93 3.70
CA LYS A 11 0.81 -10.00 3.19
C LYS A 11 0.55 -9.00 2.07
N ALA A 12 1.05 -7.77 2.21
CA ALA A 12 0.93 -6.75 1.17
C ALA A 12 1.64 -7.16 -0.11
N ILE A 13 2.87 -7.67 0.00
CA ILE A 13 3.66 -8.17 -1.15
C ILE A 13 2.90 -9.28 -1.87
N GLN A 14 2.32 -10.24 -1.15
CA GLN A 14 1.53 -11.34 -1.74
C GLN A 14 0.34 -10.82 -2.58
N GLU A 15 -0.40 -9.83 -2.07
CA GLU A 15 -1.52 -9.22 -2.81
C GLU A 15 -1.02 -8.41 -4.01
N ILE A 16 0.08 -7.67 -3.87
CA ILE A 16 0.68 -6.88 -4.95
C ILE A 16 1.18 -7.79 -6.07
N GLU A 17 1.95 -8.83 -5.76
CA GLU A 17 2.44 -9.80 -6.74
C GLU A 17 1.30 -10.51 -7.49
N LYS A 18 0.22 -10.81 -6.79
CA LYS A 18 -0.98 -11.37 -7.41
C LYS A 18 -1.59 -10.39 -8.40
N TRP A 19 -1.77 -9.14 -8.00
CA TRP A 19 -2.29 -8.08 -8.88
C TRP A 19 -1.38 -7.82 -10.08
N LEU A 20 -0.05 -7.81 -9.88
CA LEU A 20 0.92 -7.68 -10.97
C LEU A 20 0.78 -8.80 -12.01
N ARG A 21 0.46 -10.03 -11.61
CA ARG A 21 0.21 -11.15 -12.55
C ARG A 21 -1.12 -11.02 -13.30
N GLU A 22 -2.15 -10.48 -12.64
CA GLU A 22 -3.52 -10.42 -13.18
C GLU A 22 -3.74 -9.17 -14.06
N GLU A 23 -3.15 -8.03 -13.69
CA GLU A 23 -3.38 -6.71 -14.31
C GLU A 23 -2.12 -6.13 -15.00
N GLY A 24 -0.95 -6.74 -14.82
CA GLY A 24 0.36 -6.24 -15.27
C GLY A 24 0.62 -6.34 -16.78
N ALA A 25 -0.32 -5.89 -17.60
CA ALA A 25 -0.19 -5.82 -19.07
C ALA A 25 0.53 -4.54 -19.56
N PHE A 26 1.07 -3.71 -18.67
CA PHE A 26 1.74 -2.45 -19.02
C PHE A 26 3.22 -2.47 -18.59
N ALA A 27 4.01 -1.56 -19.17
CA ALA A 27 5.34 -1.17 -18.69
C ALA A 27 5.38 -1.06 -17.14
N PRO A 28 6.55 -1.14 -16.46
CA PRO A 28 6.62 -1.38 -15.00
C PRO A 28 5.62 -0.52 -14.23
N PRO A 29 4.62 -1.13 -13.55
CA PRO A 29 3.52 -0.40 -12.92
C PRO A 29 4.01 0.65 -11.94
N ARG A 30 3.32 1.80 -11.91
CA ARG A 30 3.64 2.91 -11.01
C ARG A 30 3.01 2.67 -9.65
N LEU A 31 3.83 2.53 -8.61
CA LEU A 31 3.38 2.34 -7.24
C LEU A 31 3.73 3.57 -6.40
N ALA A 32 2.84 3.94 -5.49
CA ALA A 32 3.05 4.99 -4.51
C ALA A 32 2.66 4.52 -3.11
N ILE A 33 3.35 5.02 -2.08
CA ILE A 33 3.01 4.76 -0.67
C ILE A 33 2.53 6.05 -0.03
N LYS A 34 1.40 6.00 0.65
CA LYS A 34 0.85 7.11 1.43
C LYS A 34 0.60 6.67 2.86
N PHE A 35 1.13 7.43 3.80
CA PHE A 35 0.91 7.20 5.22
C PHE A 35 -0.35 7.92 5.70
N CYS A 36 -1.17 7.22 6.47
CA CYS A 36 -2.34 7.78 7.15
C CYS A 36 -2.31 7.41 8.64
N GLY A 37 -3.00 8.18 9.49
CA GLY A 37 -3.25 7.81 10.88
C GLY A 37 -2.02 7.74 11.80
N GLY A 38 -1.39 8.89 12.09
CA GLY A 38 -0.17 8.96 12.91
C GLY A 38 -0.35 9.25 14.41
N CYS A 39 -1.58 9.25 14.92
CA CYS A 39 -1.83 9.70 16.30
C CYS A 39 -1.39 8.70 17.38
N ASN A 40 -1.30 7.40 17.07
CA ASN A 40 -0.73 6.34 17.92
C ASN A 40 -0.49 5.06 17.11
N PRO A 41 0.64 4.92 16.39
CA PRO A 41 0.87 3.77 15.52
C PRO A 41 1.21 2.51 16.31
N ALA A 42 0.50 1.41 16.07
CA ALA A 42 0.79 0.11 16.68
C ALA A 42 2.04 -0.59 16.09
N TYR A 43 2.58 -0.06 14.99
CA TYR A 43 3.76 -0.55 14.28
C TYR A 43 4.48 0.60 13.57
N GLU A 44 5.79 0.44 13.34
CA GLU A 44 6.58 1.39 12.56
C GLU A 44 6.22 1.27 11.07
N ARG A 45 5.48 2.27 10.59
CA ARG A 45 4.92 2.28 9.21
C ARG A 45 6.02 2.40 8.16
N SER A 46 7.12 3.08 8.49
CA SER A 46 8.31 3.18 7.65
C SER A 46 8.92 1.81 7.37
N ASP A 47 8.93 0.92 8.36
CA ASP A 47 9.52 -0.42 8.21
C ASP A 47 8.71 -1.25 7.22
N VAL A 48 7.37 -1.17 7.30
CA VAL A 48 6.47 -1.82 6.32
C VAL A 48 6.74 -1.28 4.92
N ALA A 49 6.85 0.05 4.77
CA ALA A 49 7.12 0.67 3.48
C ALA A 49 8.46 0.21 2.90
N GLN A 50 9.53 0.25 3.71
CA GLN A 50 10.87 -0.15 3.29
C GLN A 50 10.90 -1.62 2.84
N ILE A 51 10.30 -2.54 3.61
CA ILE A 51 10.26 -3.96 3.24
C ILE A 51 9.52 -4.16 1.89
N ILE A 52 8.41 -3.45 1.67
CA ILE A 52 7.67 -3.53 0.41
C ILE A 52 8.49 -2.98 -0.76
N GLU A 53 9.13 -1.81 -0.59
CA GLU A 53 9.95 -1.17 -1.62
C GLU A 53 11.14 -2.04 -2.04
N GLU A 54 11.83 -2.64 -1.07
CA GLU A 54 12.97 -3.53 -1.29
C GLU A 54 12.55 -4.87 -1.93
N SER A 55 11.33 -5.34 -1.67
CA SER A 55 10.84 -6.64 -2.16
C SER A 55 10.24 -6.58 -3.57
N LEU A 56 10.01 -5.38 -4.12
CA LEU A 56 9.36 -5.19 -5.42
C LEU A 56 10.29 -4.46 -6.40
N PRO A 57 11.29 -5.13 -7.00
CA PRO A 57 12.24 -4.48 -7.93
C PRO A 57 11.64 -4.18 -9.31
N ASN A 58 10.51 -4.81 -9.67
CA ASN A 58 9.91 -4.74 -11.00
C ASN A 58 8.78 -3.69 -11.14
N VAL A 59 8.74 -2.72 -10.22
CA VAL A 59 7.77 -1.62 -10.22
C VAL A 59 8.48 -0.28 -10.28
N ARG A 60 7.76 0.77 -10.66
CA ARG A 60 8.26 2.14 -10.61
C ARG A 60 7.67 2.86 -9.40
N TRP A 61 8.50 3.12 -8.40
CA TRP A 61 8.10 3.97 -7.27
C TRP A 61 7.95 5.43 -7.71
N VAL A 62 6.81 6.04 -7.35
CA VAL A 62 6.50 7.44 -7.59
C VAL A 62 6.06 8.13 -6.29
N SER A 63 6.11 9.46 -6.28
CA SER A 63 5.63 10.25 -5.13
C SER A 63 4.15 9.97 -4.84
N ALA A 64 3.76 10.05 -3.57
CA ALA A 64 2.37 9.93 -3.11
C ALA A 64 1.41 10.96 -3.72
N ASP A 65 1.95 12.08 -4.23
CA ASP A 65 1.18 13.13 -4.90
C ASP A 65 1.05 12.94 -6.41
N ALA A 66 1.78 11.96 -6.97
CA ALA A 66 1.70 11.62 -8.39
C ALA A 66 0.62 10.55 -8.63
N GLU A 67 0.04 10.56 -9.82
CA GLU A 67 -0.85 9.47 -10.27
C GLU A 67 -0.09 8.14 -10.26
N ALA A 68 -0.70 7.12 -9.66
CA ALA A 68 -0.15 5.77 -9.53
C ALA A 68 -1.15 4.73 -10.06
N ASP A 69 -0.64 3.63 -10.60
CA ASP A 69 -1.46 2.47 -10.96
C ASP A 69 -1.98 1.79 -9.69
N LEU A 70 -1.13 1.70 -8.66
CA LEU A 70 -1.48 1.19 -7.34
C LEU A 70 -0.99 2.15 -6.24
N LEU A 71 -1.92 2.61 -5.41
CA LEU A 71 -1.64 3.36 -4.20
C LEU A 71 -1.71 2.45 -2.97
N ILE A 72 -0.62 2.37 -2.23
CA ILE A 72 -0.51 1.62 -0.97
C ILE A 72 -0.71 2.60 0.19
N ILE A 73 -1.76 2.38 0.97
CA ILE A 73 -2.14 3.25 2.08
C ILE A 73 -1.78 2.54 3.38
N ILE A 74 -0.74 3.02 4.06
CA ILE A 74 -0.29 2.45 5.33
C ILE A 74 -0.90 3.26 6.48
N ASN A 75 -1.92 2.69 7.12
CA ASN A 75 -2.64 3.32 8.22
C ASN A 75 -2.13 2.81 9.57
N GLY A 76 -1.62 3.73 10.39
CA GLY A 76 -1.12 3.43 11.73
C GLY A 76 -2.22 3.36 12.79
N CYS A 77 -3.45 3.79 12.50
CA CYS A 77 -4.50 3.86 13.50
C CYS A 77 -5.80 3.17 13.04
N ASN A 78 -6.60 2.69 14.01
CA ASN A 78 -7.90 2.07 13.74
C ASN A 78 -8.98 3.05 13.22
N SER A 79 -8.73 4.36 13.24
CA SER A 79 -9.67 5.30 12.64
C SER A 79 -9.65 5.16 11.11
N SER A 80 -10.82 5.14 10.48
CA SER A 80 -10.98 4.88 9.04
C SER A 80 -10.51 6.03 8.13
N CYS A 81 -9.56 6.85 8.57
CA CYS A 81 -9.01 7.96 7.80
C CYS A 81 -8.36 7.52 6.48
N ALA A 82 -8.01 6.25 6.32
CA ALA A 82 -7.41 5.69 5.11
C ALA A 82 -8.37 5.56 3.91
N GLN A 83 -9.69 5.62 4.12
CA GLN A 83 -10.71 5.48 3.05
C GLN A 83 -11.32 6.84 2.65
N ARG A 84 -10.56 7.93 2.80
CA ARG A 84 -11.03 9.24 2.34
C ARG A 84 -10.89 9.29 0.81
N PRO A 85 -11.93 9.72 0.06
CA PRO A 85 -11.88 9.81 -1.40
C PRO A 85 -10.68 10.61 -1.91
N GLU A 86 -10.37 11.72 -1.24
CA GLU A 86 -9.22 12.63 -1.45
C GLU A 86 -7.84 11.96 -1.26
N ILE A 87 -7.78 10.78 -0.61
CA ILE A 87 -6.56 9.97 -0.51
C ILE A 87 -6.50 8.95 -1.64
N GLU A 88 -7.63 8.32 -1.95
CA GLU A 88 -7.72 7.24 -2.95
C GLU A 88 -7.69 7.74 -4.40
N GLU A 89 -8.01 9.01 -4.66
CA GLU A 89 -8.09 9.59 -6.02
C GLU A 89 -6.77 9.54 -6.81
N LYS A 90 -5.62 9.42 -6.14
CA LYS A 90 -4.29 9.38 -6.77
C LYS A 90 -3.87 8.00 -7.25
N GLY A 91 -4.64 6.96 -6.90
CA GLY A 91 -4.38 5.59 -7.32
C GLY A 91 -5.51 5.07 -8.20
N ARG A 92 -5.20 4.44 -9.34
CA ARG A 92 -6.21 3.69 -10.10
C ARG A 92 -6.75 2.51 -9.29
N PHE A 93 -5.85 1.84 -8.58
CA PHE A 93 -6.14 0.82 -7.58
C PHE A 93 -5.56 1.23 -6.22
N CYS A 94 -6.11 0.65 -5.16
CA CYS A 94 -5.70 0.90 -3.78
C CYS A 94 -5.50 -0.41 -3.02
N LEU A 95 -4.51 -0.42 -2.12
CA LEU A 95 -4.26 -1.45 -1.10
C LEU A 95 -4.15 -0.76 0.25
N ALA A 96 -4.93 -1.15 1.24
CA ALA A 96 -4.85 -0.60 2.59
C ALA A 96 -4.15 -1.59 3.53
N ILE A 97 -3.13 -1.11 4.25
CA ILE A 97 -2.45 -1.81 5.33
C ILE A 97 -2.89 -1.19 6.66
N ARG A 98 -3.35 -2.01 7.58
CA ARG A 98 -3.83 -1.66 8.91
C ARG A 98 -3.23 -2.61 9.94
N GLU A 99 -3.35 -2.28 11.21
CA GLU A 99 -2.91 -3.16 12.30
C GLU A 99 -3.58 -4.55 12.23
N ASP A 100 -4.87 -4.60 11.91
CA ASP A 100 -5.66 -5.82 11.87
C ASP A 100 -5.50 -6.61 10.56
N GLY A 101 -4.83 -6.04 9.55
CA GLY A 101 -4.47 -6.76 8.33
C GLY A 101 -4.29 -5.91 7.09
N VAL A 102 -4.32 -6.61 5.95
CA VAL A 102 -4.12 -6.04 4.61
C VAL A 102 -5.40 -6.28 3.81
N SER A 103 -5.89 -5.25 3.13
CA SER A 103 -7.05 -5.38 2.25
C SER A 103 -6.69 -6.15 0.99
N LYS A 104 -7.69 -6.68 0.29
CA LYS A 104 -7.52 -6.98 -1.14
C LYS A 104 -7.26 -5.70 -1.91
N ILE A 105 -6.63 -5.79 -3.08
CA ILE A 105 -6.54 -4.66 -3.99
C ILE A 105 -7.92 -4.36 -4.56
N TYR A 106 -8.32 -3.09 -4.51
CA TYR A 106 -9.61 -2.61 -5.00
C TYR A 106 -9.44 -1.42 -5.94
N ARG A 107 -10.40 -1.21 -6.84
CA ARG A 107 -10.39 -0.04 -7.72
C ARG A 107 -10.79 1.20 -6.93
N SER A 108 -10.06 2.30 -7.12
CA SER A 108 -10.42 3.57 -6.48
C SER A 108 -11.79 4.04 -6.94
N LYS A 109 -12.57 4.57 -6.00
CA LYS A 109 -13.88 5.17 -6.27
C LYS A 109 -13.67 6.65 -6.62
N GLY A 110 -13.07 6.90 -7.78
CA GLY A 110 -13.09 8.24 -8.40
C GLY A 110 -14.52 8.70 -8.66
#